data_AF-A0AA85B5J6-F1
#
_entry.id   AF-A0AA85B5J6-F1
#
_cell.length_a   1.000
_cell.length_b   1.000
_cell.length_c   1.000
_cell.angle_alpha   90.00
_cell.angle_beta   90.00
_cell.angle_gamma   90.00
#
_symmetry.space_group_name_H-M   'P 1'
#
loop_
_entity.id
_entity.type
_entity.pdbx_description
1 polymer ?
#
loop_
_entity_poly.entity_id
_entity_poly.type
_entity_poly.pdbx_seq_one_letter_code
_entity_poly.pdbx_strand_id
1 'polypeptide(L)'
;MGAFLEKPKTEKVVNVGEGNGLRYAISSMQGWRLEMEDAHVAKSELPSPFQYWSYFGVFDGHAGSRVSELCAAKLLDAILNTEEFQKLSFDKELDTSLVKKGIINGFLSFDRDLASDDSDEKSGSTAVIALSHQPI
;
A
#
# COMPACT_ATOMS: atom_id res chain seq x y z
N MET A 1 -9.65 -31.44 7.89
CA MET A 1 -10.54 -30.28 8.07
C MET A 1 -10.05 -29.19 7.14
N GLY A 2 -10.92 -28.68 6.26
CA GLY A 2 -10.54 -27.79 5.16
C GLY A 2 -10.29 -26.35 5.59
N ALA A 3 -9.69 -25.56 4.70
CA ALA A 3 -9.29 -24.16 4.91
C ALA A 3 -10.47 -23.15 4.93
N PHE A 4 -11.69 -23.60 5.25
CA PHE A 4 -12.91 -22.79 5.16
C PHE A 4 -13.75 -22.86 6.44
N LEU A 5 -14.42 -21.75 6.74
CA LEU A 5 -15.43 -21.65 7.79
C LEU A 5 -16.72 -22.40 7.42
N GLU A 6 -17.56 -22.70 8.42
CA GLU A 6 -18.89 -23.29 8.19
C GLU A 6 -19.88 -22.30 7.53
N LYS A 7 -19.69 -21.01 7.77
CA LYS A 7 -20.45 -19.89 7.18
C LYS A 7 -19.50 -18.72 6.90
N PRO A 8 -19.76 -17.90 5.88
CA PRO A 8 -18.90 -16.77 5.60
C PRO A 8 -19.08 -15.69 6.67
N LYS A 9 -17.97 -15.06 7.07
CA LYS A 9 -18.02 -13.79 7.81
C LYS A 9 -18.34 -12.67 6.84
N THR A 10 -19.54 -12.12 6.95
CA THR A 10 -20.07 -11.12 6.01
C THR A 10 -19.93 -9.68 6.47
N GLU A 11 -19.33 -9.45 7.64
CA GLU A 11 -19.02 -8.12 8.16
C GLU A 11 -18.14 -7.34 7.18
N LYS A 12 -18.42 -6.05 7.03
CA LYS A 12 -17.70 -5.14 6.15
C LYS A 12 -16.92 -4.15 6.98
N VAL A 13 -15.62 -4.07 6.72
CA VAL A 13 -14.84 -2.89 7.11
C VAL A 13 -14.91 -1.94 5.92
N VAL A 14 -15.36 -0.70 6.17
CA VAL A 14 -15.53 0.32 5.12
C VAL A 14 -14.77 1.57 5.53
N ASN A 15 -14.01 2.14 4.60
CA ASN A 15 -13.39 3.44 4.75
C ASN A 15 -13.76 4.30 3.53
N VAL A 16 -14.12 5.55 3.77
CA VAL A 16 -14.46 6.53 2.74
C VAL A 16 -13.74 7.83 3.04
N GLY A 17 -13.43 8.59 2.00
CA GLY A 17 -12.78 9.89 2.18
C GLY A 17 -12.73 10.69 0.89
N GLU A 18 -12.21 11.90 1.04
CA GLU A 18 -12.02 12.86 -0.04
C GLU A 18 -10.77 13.69 0.21
N GLY A 19 -10.28 14.37 -0.82
CA GLY A 19 -9.05 15.18 -0.78
C GLY A 19 -8.39 15.23 -2.15
N ASN A 20 -7.62 16.28 -2.43
CA ASN A 20 -7.00 16.51 -3.75
C ASN A 20 -7.98 16.37 -4.94
N GLY A 21 -9.24 16.80 -4.77
CA GLY A 21 -10.29 16.70 -5.79
C GLY A 21 -10.80 15.27 -6.06
N LEU A 22 -10.34 14.28 -5.30
CA LEU A 22 -10.76 12.89 -5.39
C LEU A 22 -11.79 12.55 -4.30
N ARG A 23 -12.64 11.57 -4.59
CA ARG A 23 -13.50 10.89 -3.61
C ARG A 23 -13.23 9.39 -3.72
N TYR A 24 -13.05 8.71 -2.59
CA TYR A 24 -12.76 7.28 -2.57
C TYR A 24 -13.66 6.53 -1.58
N ALA A 25 -13.82 5.24 -1.84
CA ALA A 25 -14.42 4.28 -0.93
C ALA A 25 -13.68 2.95 -1.07
N ILE A 26 -13.43 2.27 0.05
CA ILE A 26 -12.86 0.94 0.10
C ILE A 26 -13.68 0.07 1.07
N SER A 27 -13.85 -1.20 0.72
CA SER A 27 -14.47 -2.19 1.59
C SER A 27 -13.72 -3.50 1.54
N SER A 28 -13.54 -4.13 2.70
CA SER A 28 -12.99 -5.48 2.82
C SER A 28 -13.96 -6.41 3.59
N MET A 29 -13.86 -7.71 3.32
CA MET A 29 -14.67 -8.76 3.93
C MET A 29 -13.87 -10.07 3.94
N GLN A 30 -13.81 -10.76 5.08
CA GLN A 30 -13.11 -12.04 5.19
C GLN A 30 -13.76 -13.18 4.37
N GLY A 31 -15.10 -13.23 4.35
CA GLY A 31 -15.81 -14.27 3.61
C GLY A 31 -15.60 -15.66 4.22
N TRP A 32 -15.24 -16.65 3.39
CA TRP A 32 -15.17 -18.06 3.79
C TRP A 32 -13.83 -18.50 4.38
N ARG A 33 -12.78 -17.69 4.24
CA ARG A 33 -11.44 -18.02 4.75
C ARG A 33 -11.46 -18.05 6.29
N LEU A 34 -10.60 -18.88 6.88
CA LEU A 34 -10.43 -18.94 8.33
C LEU A 34 -9.88 -17.63 8.90
N GLU A 35 -8.90 -17.04 8.20
CA GLU A 35 -8.24 -15.79 8.55
C GLU A 35 -8.43 -14.72 7.47
N MET A 36 -8.31 -13.45 7.87
CA MET A 36 -8.31 -12.29 6.98
C MET A 36 -6.86 -11.84 6.76
N GLU A 37 -6.31 -12.16 5.59
CA GLU A 37 -4.91 -11.84 5.25
C GLU A 37 -4.78 -10.59 4.36
N ASP A 38 -5.90 -10.02 3.90
CA ASP A 38 -5.92 -8.79 3.09
C ASP A 38 -5.69 -7.54 3.95
N ALA A 39 -4.92 -6.60 3.42
CA ALA A 39 -4.75 -5.26 3.96
C ALA A 39 -4.95 -4.20 2.87
N HIS A 40 -5.15 -2.95 3.29
CA HIS A 40 -5.29 -1.83 2.36
C HIS A 40 -4.86 -0.51 2.96
N VAL A 41 -4.62 0.47 2.09
CA VAL A 41 -4.33 1.86 2.45
C VAL A 41 -5.01 2.80 1.48
N ALA A 42 -5.59 3.87 2.00
CA ALA A 42 -6.22 4.91 1.20
C ALA A 42 -5.88 6.27 1.82
N LYS A 43 -5.08 7.07 1.10
CA LYS A 43 -4.66 8.41 1.50
C LYS A 43 -4.95 9.36 0.34
N SER A 44 -6.00 10.18 0.46
CA SER A 44 -6.33 11.21 -0.51
C SER A 44 -5.32 12.36 -0.52
N GLU A 45 -4.64 12.60 0.60
CA GLU A 45 -3.58 13.61 0.76
C GLU A 45 -2.39 12.99 1.51
N LEU A 46 -1.17 13.25 1.03
CA LEU A 46 0.07 12.81 1.71
C LEU A 46 0.66 13.94 2.57
N PRO A 47 1.54 13.62 3.55
CA PRO A 47 2.27 14.66 4.28
C PRO A 47 3.18 15.49 3.36
N SER A 48 3.51 16.71 3.81
CA SER A 48 4.52 17.56 3.15
C SER A 48 5.84 16.81 2.96
N PRO A 49 6.51 16.94 1.80
CA PRO A 49 6.22 17.87 0.69
C PRO A 49 5.20 17.36 -0.34
N PHE A 50 4.58 16.19 -0.14
CA PHE A 50 3.74 15.52 -1.12
C PHE A 50 2.23 15.81 -0.98
N GLN A 51 1.84 16.94 -0.40
CA GLN A 51 0.42 17.24 -0.09
C GLN A 51 -0.55 17.14 -1.28
N TYR A 52 -0.09 17.38 -2.51
CA TYR A 52 -0.88 17.26 -3.74
C TYR A 52 -0.84 15.86 -4.37
N TRP A 53 -0.35 14.87 -3.63
CA TRP A 53 -0.34 13.48 -4.02
C TRP A 53 -1.37 12.68 -3.23
N SER A 54 -1.85 11.61 -3.85
CA SER A 54 -2.72 10.60 -3.25
C SER A 54 -2.12 9.22 -3.45
N TYR A 55 -2.32 8.33 -2.47
CA TYR A 55 -1.83 6.95 -2.50
C TYR A 55 -2.93 5.97 -2.09
N PHE A 56 -3.13 4.96 -2.91
CA PHE A 56 -4.07 3.88 -2.65
C PHE A 56 -3.38 2.54 -2.89
N GLY A 57 -3.64 1.55 -2.05
CA GLY A 57 -3.05 0.23 -2.17
C GLY A 57 -3.94 -0.87 -1.63
N VAL A 58 -3.94 -2.02 -2.31
CA VAL A 58 -4.56 -3.28 -1.87
C VAL A 58 -3.49 -4.36 -1.86
N PHE A 59 -3.48 -5.15 -0.80
CA PHE A 59 -2.44 -6.14 -0.51
C PHE A 59 -3.11 -7.47 -0.13
N ASP A 60 -3.04 -8.45 -1.03
CA ASP A 60 -3.58 -9.81 -0.81
C ASP A 60 -2.48 -10.64 -0.14
N GLY A 61 -2.61 -10.87 1.17
CA GLY A 61 -1.66 -11.63 1.98
C GLY A 61 -1.82 -13.14 1.79
N HIS A 62 -0.74 -13.87 1.97
CA HIS A 62 -0.77 -15.34 1.94
C HIS A 62 0.25 -15.94 2.91
N ALA A 63 -0.11 -17.06 3.53
CA ALA A 63 0.67 -17.74 4.56
C ALA A 63 0.92 -16.88 5.82
N GLY A 64 -0.05 -16.02 6.15
CA GLY A 64 -0.03 -15.03 7.24
C GLY A 64 -0.35 -13.62 6.73
N SER A 65 -0.81 -12.74 7.63
CA SER A 65 -1.16 -11.34 7.31
C SER A 65 -0.03 -10.34 7.51
N ARG A 66 1.11 -10.75 8.08
CA ARG A 66 2.17 -9.81 8.49
C ARG A 66 2.69 -8.97 7.32
N VAL A 67 3.02 -9.59 6.18
CA VAL A 67 3.58 -8.84 5.04
C VAL A 67 2.54 -7.90 4.42
N SER A 68 1.27 -8.28 4.29
CA SER A 68 0.22 -7.38 3.76
C SER A 68 -0.03 -6.19 4.69
N GLU A 69 -0.08 -6.43 6.01
CA GLU A 69 -0.18 -5.37 7.02
C GLU A 69 1.02 -4.41 6.97
N LEU A 70 2.24 -4.94 6.84
CA LEU A 70 3.45 -4.12 6.70
C LEU A 70 3.44 -3.32 5.39
N CYS A 71 2.99 -3.90 4.28
CA CYS A 71 2.81 -3.16 3.02
C CYS A 71 1.86 -1.97 3.22
N ALA A 72 0.69 -2.20 3.82
CA ALA A 72 -0.28 -1.13 4.09
C ALA A 72 0.26 -0.03 5.01
N ALA A 73 1.09 -0.40 5.99
CA ALA A 73 1.63 0.53 6.97
C ALA A 73 2.87 1.32 6.49
N LYS A 74 3.78 0.69 5.74
CA LYS A 74 5.15 1.18 5.56
C LYS A 74 5.66 1.26 4.11
N LEU A 75 5.01 0.60 3.15
CA LEU A 75 5.49 0.59 1.76
C LEU A 75 5.53 1.98 1.14
N LEU A 76 4.53 2.83 1.44
CA LEU A 76 4.53 4.21 0.99
C LEU A 76 5.78 4.96 1.49
N ASP A 77 6.11 4.80 2.76
CA ASP A 77 7.26 5.50 3.35
C ASP A 77 8.57 5.03 2.70
N ALA A 78 8.69 3.73 2.41
CA ALA A 78 9.83 3.20 1.67
C ALA A 78 9.96 3.81 0.27
N ILE A 79 8.84 4.00 -0.44
CA ILE A 79 8.81 4.66 -1.76
C ILE A 79 9.18 6.15 -1.65
N LEU A 80 8.58 6.89 -0.72
CA LEU A 80 8.84 8.33 -0.58
C LEU A 80 10.27 8.63 -0.11
N ASN A 81 10.90 7.70 0.61
CA ASN A 81 12.27 7.86 1.11
C ASN A 81 13.36 7.45 0.09
N THR A 82 13.01 6.99 -1.12
CA THR A 82 14.05 6.71 -2.11
C THR A 82 14.71 7.98 -2.63
N GLU A 83 15.98 7.89 -3.06
CA GLU A 83 16.69 9.03 -3.63
C GLU A 83 15.95 9.67 -4.81
N GLU A 84 15.20 8.90 -5.60
CA GLU A 84 14.44 9.42 -6.73
C GLU A 84 13.28 10.30 -6.28
N PHE A 85 12.52 9.88 -5.27
CA PHE A 85 11.44 10.70 -4.70
C PHE A 85 12.00 11.95 -4.03
N GLN A 86 13.15 11.84 -3.35
CA GLN A 86 13.83 12.99 -2.73
C GLN A 86 14.39 13.99 -3.75
N LYS A 87 14.62 13.57 -5.01
CA LYS A 87 15.09 14.43 -6.11
C LYS A 87 13.94 15.08 -6.90
N LEU A 88 12.68 14.74 -6.61
CA LEU A 88 11.54 15.34 -7.30
C LEU A 88 11.50 16.85 -7.00
N SER A 89 11.34 17.63 -8.07
CA SER A 89 11.14 19.08 -7.98
C SER A 89 9.65 19.36 -8.15
N PHE A 90 9.07 20.06 -7.18
CA PHE A 90 7.64 20.43 -7.19
C PHE A 90 7.34 21.74 -7.95
N ASP A 91 8.39 22.48 -8.33
CA ASP A 91 8.29 23.74 -9.09
C ASP A 91 8.39 23.53 -10.62
N LYS A 92 8.49 22.27 -11.06
CA LYS A 92 8.68 21.88 -12.45
C LYS A 92 7.71 20.78 -12.84
N GLU A 93 7.64 20.52 -14.14
CA GLU A 93 6.92 19.36 -14.64
C GLU A 93 7.43 18.07 -13.98
N LEU A 94 6.50 17.20 -13.61
CA LEU A 94 6.79 15.96 -12.89
C LEU A 94 7.67 15.02 -13.73
N ASP A 95 8.86 14.71 -13.24
CA ASP A 95 9.72 13.70 -13.86
C ASP A 95 9.19 12.28 -13.57
N THR A 96 8.36 11.79 -14.49
CA THR A 96 7.77 10.45 -14.41
C THR A 96 8.81 9.32 -14.42
N SER A 97 10.04 9.58 -14.90
CA SER A 97 11.11 8.59 -14.88
C SER A 97 11.68 8.40 -13.46
N LEU A 98 11.80 9.48 -12.69
CA LEU A 98 12.16 9.43 -11.27
C LEU A 98 11.06 8.74 -10.46
N VAL A 99 9.79 9.08 -10.69
CA VAL A 99 8.65 8.42 -10.01
C VAL A 99 8.67 6.90 -10.22
N LYS A 100 8.80 6.45 -11.47
CA LYS A 100 8.84 5.00 -11.77
C LYS A 100 10.02 4.30 -11.10
N LYS A 101 11.22 4.88 -11.16
CA LYS A 101 12.42 4.32 -10.53
C LYS A 101 12.30 4.30 -9.01
N GLY A 102 11.78 5.36 -8.40
CA GLY A 102 11.57 5.43 -6.96
C GLY A 102 10.56 4.41 -6.46
N ILE A 103 9.48 4.16 -7.21
CA ILE A 103 8.55 3.07 -6.88
C ILE A 103 9.28 1.72 -6.93
N ILE A 104 10.00 1.42 -8.01
CA ILE A 104 10.76 0.15 -8.14
C ILE A 104 11.75 -0.01 -6.98
N ASN A 105 12.54 1.02 -6.70
CA ASN A 105 13.56 0.97 -5.65
C ASN A 105 12.96 0.88 -4.26
N GLY A 106 11.82 1.53 -4.00
CA GLY A 106 11.09 1.46 -2.75
C GLY A 106 10.56 0.06 -2.48
N PHE A 107 10.00 -0.62 -3.49
CA PHE A 107 9.61 -2.02 -3.37
C PHE A 107 10.81 -2.94 -3.09
N LEU A 108 11.91 -2.77 -3.84
CA LEU A 108 13.11 -3.58 -3.68
C LEU A 108 13.80 -3.37 -2.32
N SER A 109 13.84 -2.14 -1.81
CA SER A 109 14.37 -1.87 -0.47
C SER A 109 13.47 -2.43 0.61
N PHE A 110 12.16 -2.24 0.47
CA PHE A 110 11.19 -2.74 1.43
C PHE A 110 11.25 -4.27 1.56
N ASP A 111 11.33 -4.99 0.45
CA ASP A 111 11.46 -6.45 0.44
C ASP A 111 12.76 -6.92 1.14
N ARG A 112 13.88 -6.21 0.93
CA ARG A 112 15.13 -6.49 1.65
C ARG A 112 15.01 -6.25 3.16
N ASP A 113 14.33 -5.18 3.55
CA ASP A 113 14.12 -4.85 4.97
C ASP A 113 13.26 -5.94 5.63
N LEU A 114 12.18 -6.38 4.98
CA LEU A 114 11.35 -7.50 5.45
C LEU A 114 12.17 -8.78 5.64
N ALA A 115 12.99 -9.14 4.66
CA ALA A 115 13.84 -10.33 4.72
C ALA A 115 14.89 -10.26 5.85
N SER A 116 15.29 -9.05 6.27
CA SER A 116 16.25 -8.83 7.35
C SER A 116 15.61 -8.75 8.75
N ASP A 117 14.33 -8.40 8.84
CA ASP A 117 13.60 -8.23 10.10
C ASP A 117 13.31 -9.57 10.79
N ASP A 118 12.87 -10.57 10.03
CA ASP A 118 12.48 -11.88 10.56
C ASP A 118 12.70 -13.00 9.53
N SER A 119 13.75 -13.80 9.73
CA SER A 119 14.09 -14.89 8.80
C SER A 119 13.12 -16.08 8.86
N ASP A 120 12.36 -16.19 9.95
CA ASP A 120 11.39 -17.27 10.15
C ASP A 120 10.00 -16.92 9.64
N GLU A 121 9.72 -15.63 9.39
CA GLU A 121 8.52 -15.18 8.68
C GLU A 121 8.40 -15.87 7.30
N LYS A 122 7.18 -16.31 6.97
CA LYS A 122 6.87 -17.03 5.71
C LYS A 122 5.70 -16.44 4.95
N SER A 123 5.00 -15.47 5.53
CA SER A 123 3.96 -14.76 4.83
C SER A 123 4.53 -13.95 3.68
N GLY A 124 3.70 -13.74 2.66
CA GLY A 124 3.97 -12.85 1.56
C GLY A 124 2.72 -12.03 1.25
N SER A 125 2.85 -11.07 0.33
CA SER A 125 1.69 -10.33 -0.13
C SER A 125 1.85 -9.90 -1.58
N THR A 126 0.73 -9.84 -2.30
CA THR A 126 0.65 -9.05 -3.53
C THR A 126 0.60 -7.56 -3.18
N ALA A 127 0.80 -6.71 -4.18
CA ALA A 127 0.55 -5.28 -4.03
C ALA A 127 0.06 -4.71 -5.34
N VAL A 128 -1.11 -4.06 -5.30
CA VAL A 128 -1.59 -3.20 -6.39
C VAL A 128 -1.75 -1.81 -5.81
N ILE A 129 -0.97 -0.85 -6.33
CA ILE A 129 -0.95 0.51 -5.84
C ILE A 129 -1.26 1.52 -6.95
N ALA A 130 -1.83 2.65 -6.55
CA ALA A 130 -2.01 3.83 -7.38
C ALA A 130 -1.43 5.05 -6.66
N LEU A 131 -0.55 5.76 -7.34
CA LEU A 131 0.02 7.02 -6.90
C LEU A 131 -0.48 8.10 -7.87
N SER A 132 -1.25 9.06 -7.39
CA SER A 132 -1.81 10.15 -8.19
C SER A 132 -1.18 11.47 -7.76
N HIS A 133 -0.85 12.31 -8.72
CA HIS A 133 -0.39 13.68 -8.52
C HIS A 133 -1.38 14.62 -9.19
N GLN A 134 -1.89 15.61 -8.45
CA GLN A 134 -2.65 16.70 -9.03
C GLN A 134 -1.68 17.81 -9.45
N PRO A 135 -1.70 18.24 -10.73
CA PRO A 135 -0.97 19.44 -11.14
C PRO A 135 -1.49 20.64 -10.35
N ILE A 136 -0.58 21.52 -9.92
CA ILE A 136 -0.92 22.82 -9.34
C ILE A 136 -1.32 23.78 -10.47
#